data_AF-A0A3Q8WSS9-F1
#
_entry.id   AF-A0A3Q8WSS9-F1
#
_cell.length_a   1.000
_cell.length_b   1.000
_cell.length_c   1.000
_cell.angle_alpha   90.00
_cell.angle_beta   90.00
_cell.angle_gamma   90.00
#
_symmetry.space_group_name_H-M   'P 1'
#
loop_
_entity.id
_entity.type
_entity.pdbx_description
1 polymer ?
#
loop_
_entity_poly.entity_id
_entity_poly.type
_entity_poly.pdbx_seq_one_letter_code
_entity_poly.pdbx_strand_id
1 'polypeptide(L)'
;MARGIYVPAEASEPLEERQFVGLEDYQRAVDGWIEAVDVPDLGVTIYINEEGLLRHLDFNSRATFLWWHYVPEARQQAMLVGNAVIVGMPDKNGDSTDVPEAAFRLLMQHARYAVVLQLEDGSLLGMKHAYDDFFEAIMWASVIEQRRDDVESTLIIAWDELPSEARDAIEAKREVEP
;
A
#
# COMPACT_ATOMS: atom_id res chain seq x y z
N MET A 1 -7.46 -1.30 21.97
CA MET A 1 -8.37 -1.24 20.82
C MET A 1 -7.74 -0.34 19.79
N ALA A 2 -7.63 -0.80 18.56
CA ALA A 2 -7.07 -0.05 17.44
C ALA A 2 -8.04 -0.06 16.26
N ARG A 3 -8.21 1.10 15.63
CA ARG A 3 -8.82 1.25 14.31
C ARG A 3 -7.81 0.82 13.26
N GLY A 4 -8.17 -0.16 12.44
CA GLY A 4 -7.31 -0.70 11.38
C GLY A 4 -8.05 -0.90 10.06
N ILE A 5 -7.28 -1.32 9.06
CA ILE A 5 -7.78 -1.66 7.73
C ILE A 5 -7.60 -3.17 7.54
N TYR A 6 -8.69 -3.87 7.28
CA TYR A 6 -8.66 -5.25 6.82
C TYR A 6 -8.43 -5.28 5.30
N VAL A 7 -7.46 -6.10 4.89
CA VAL A 7 -7.01 -6.25 3.51
C VAL A 7 -7.22 -7.70 3.09
N PRO A 8 -8.35 -8.04 2.44
CA PRO A 8 -8.58 -9.37 1.92
C PRO A 8 -7.48 -9.79 0.92
N ALA A 9 -7.14 -11.08 0.90
CA ALA A 9 -6.23 -11.63 -0.11
C ALA A 9 -6.83 -11.55 -1.53
N GLU A 10 -8.15 -11.76 -1.64
CA GLU A 10 -8.90 -11.61 -2.88
C GLU A 10 -8.99 -10.13 -3.27
N ALA A 11 -8.34 -9.75 -4.37
CA ALA A 11 -8.22 -8.35 -4.78
C ALA A 11 -9.56 -7.73 -5.17
N SER A 12 -10.54 -8.54 -5.59
CA SER A 12 -11.90 -8.05 -5.91
C SER A 12 -12.75 -7.72 -4.67
N GLU A 13 -12.36 -8.20 -3.48
CA GLU A 13 -13.03 -7.85 -2.23
C GLU A 13 -12.55 -6.49 -1.71
N PRO A 14 -13.45 -5.59 -1.27
CA PRO A 14 -13.08 -4.26 -0.82
C PRO A 14 -12.29 -4.31 0.48
N LEU A 15 -11.46 -3.29 0.70
CA LEU A 15 -10.87 -3.04 2.01
C LEU A 15 -11.96 -2.63 3.01
N GLU A 16 -11.76 -2.96 4.28
CA GLU A 16 -12.72 -2.63 5.33
C GLU A 16 -12.03 -1.95 6.50
N GLU A 17 -12.60 -0.83 6.97
CA GLU A 17 -12.25 -0.30 8.28
C GLU A 17 -12.83 -1.23 9.36
N ARG A 18 -11.98 -1.67 10.31
CA ARG A 18 -12.38 -2.53 11.42
C ARG A 18 -11.77 -2.06 12.74
N GLN A 19 -12.42 -2.45 13.84
CA GLN A 19 -11.93 -2.23 15.20
C GLN A 19 -11.32 -3.54 15.73
N PHE A 20 -10.10 -3.47 16.25
CA PHE A 20 -9.36 -4.59 16.80
C PHE A 20 -9.15 -4.38 18.30
N VAL A 21 -9.89 -5.10 19.13
CA VAL A 21 -9.90 -4.91 20.59
C VAL A 21 -8.74 -5.63 21.24
N GLY A 22 -8.44 -6.84 20.76
CA GLY A 22 -7.35 -7.68 21.27
C GLY A 22 -6.85 -8.69 20.24
N LEU A 23 -5.88 -9.51 20.65
CA LEU A 23 -5.18 -10.47 19.80
C LEU A 23 -6.11 -11.37 18.97
N GLU A 24 -7.19 -11.86 19.55
CA GLU A 24 -8.16 -12.75 18.89
C GLU A 24 -8.81 -12.10 17.65
N ASP A 25 -8.95 -10.78 17.62
CA ASP A 25 -9.53 -10.09 16.47
C ASP A 25 -8.58 -10.10 15.27
N TYR A 26 -7.28 -9.91 15.52
CA TYR A 26 -6.25 -10.04 14.49
C TYR A 26 -6.14 -11.48 13.99
N GLN A 27 -6.09 -12.45 14.90
CA GLN A 27 -6.01 -13.88 14.56
C GLN A 27 -7.20 -14.33 13.71
N ARG A 28 -8.41 -13.87 14.06
CA ARG A 28 -9.62 -14.14 13.28
C ARG A 28 -9.57 -13.48 11.90
N ALA A 29 -9.05 -12.26 11.80
CA ALA A 29 -8.95 -11.54 10.53
C ALA A 29 -7.94 -12.21 9.57
N VAL A 30 -6.77 -12.62 10.07
CA VAL A 30 -5.73 -13.27 9.24
C VAL A 30 -5.93 -14.78 9.08
N ASP A 31 -6.93 -15.36 9.75
CA ASP A 31 -7.23 -16.81 9.81
C ASP A 31 -6.09 -17.65 10.42
N GLY A 32 -5.46 -17.20 11.50
CA GLY A 32 -4.39 -17.96 12.15
C GLY A 32 -3.55 -17.18 13.14
N TRP A 33 -2.35 -17.69 13.40
CA TRP A 33 -1.32 -16.95 14.14
C TRP A 33 -0.87 -15.73 13.36
N ILE A 34 -0.46 -14.68 14.07
CA ILE A 34 -0.11 -13.40 13.47
C ILE A 34 1.39 -13.23 13.41
N GLU A 35 1.88 -12.80 12.26
CA GLU A 35 3.22 -12.24 12.09
C GLU A 35 3.09 -10.77 11.72
N ALA A 36 4.00 -9.94 12.23
CA ALA A 36 4.02 -8.50 12.01
C ALA A 36 5.16 -8.10 11.07
N VAL A 37 4.86 -7.26 10.08
CA VAL A 37 5.88 -6.54 9.30
C VAL A 37 5.60 -5.05 9.36
N ASP A 38 6.63 -4.26 9.60
CA ASP A 38 6.49 -2.81 9.76
C ASP A 38 6.67 -2.08 8.42
N VAL A 39 5.96 -0.95 8.30
CA VAL A 39 6.13 0.04 7.22
C VAL A 39 6.36 1.41 7.85
N PRO A 40 7.61 1.73 8.26
CA PRO A 40 7.91 2.92 9.06
C PRO A 40 7.49 4.23 8.39
N ASP A 41 7.66 4.34 7.07
CA ASP A 41 7.32 5.55 6.30
C ASP A 41 5.83 5.90 6.35
N LEU A 42 4.97 4.89 6.53
CA LEU A 42 3.53 5.07 6.73
C LEU A 42 3.14 5.10 8.22
N GLY A 43 4.06 4.77 9.13
CA GLY A 43 3.78 4.62 10.55
C GLY A 43 2.81 3.48 10.86
N VAL A 44 2.83 2.41 10.06
CA VAL A 44 1.92 1.26 10.21
C VAL A 44 2.65 -0.06 10.40
N THR A 45 1.94 -1.02 10.99
CA THR A 45 2.30 -2.43 11.04
C THR A 45 1.24 -3.23 10.27
N ILE A 46 1.71 -4.17 9.44
CA ILE A 46 0.87 -5.14 8.73
C ILE A 46 0.95 -6.47 9.47
N TYR A 47 -0.18 -6.96 9.94
CA TYR A 47 -0.34 -8.30 10.47
C TYR A 47 -0.84 -9.25 9.38
N ILE A 48 -0.17 -10.39 9.24
CA ILE A 48 -0.51 -11.45 8.30
C ILE A 48 -0.57 -12.80 9.03
N ASN A 49 -0.98 -13.85 8.31
CA ASN A 49 -0.93 -15.21 8.83
C ASN A 49 0.51 -15.74 8.87
N GLU A 50 1.05 -16.01 10.06
CA GLU A 50 2.41 -16.53 10.27
C GLU A 50 2.65 -17.87 9.55
N GLU A 51 1.61 -18.70 9.46
CA GLU A 51 1.69 -20.00 8.78
C GLU A 51 1.24 -19.92 7.33
N GLY A 52 0.99 -18.72 6.79
CA GLY A 52 0.33 -18.54 5.50
C GLY A 52 1.06 -19.20 4.33
N LEU A 53 2.39 -19.12 4.30
CA LEU A 53 3.21 -19.78 3.28
C LEU A 53 3.18 -21.31 3.41
N LEU A 54 3.23 -21.83 4.64
CA LEU A 54 3.14 -23.26 4.94
C LEU A 54 1.77 -23.84 4.58
N ARG A 55 0.72 -23.03 4.75
CA ARG A 55 -0.67 -23.36 4.44
C ARG A 55 -1.06 -23.11 2.99
N HIS A 56 -0.14 -22.57 2.17
CA HIS A 56 -0.39 -22.19 0.78
C HIS A 56 -1.59 -21.24 0.61
N LEU A 57 -1.71 -20.24 1.50
CA LEU A 57 -2.74 -19.21 1.36
C LEU A 57 -2.49 -18.35 0.11
N ASP A 58 -3.56 -17.72 -0.37
CA ASP A 58 -3.51 -16.91 -1.59
C ASP A 58 -2.58 -15.70 -1.45
N PHE A 59 -1.94 -15.34 -2.56
CA PHE A 59 -1.07 -14.17 -2.61
C PHE A 59 -1.86 -12.87 -2.39
N ASN A 60 -1.51 -12.11 -1.36
CA ASN A 60 -2.12 -10.81 -1.10
C ASN A 60 -1.32 -9.73 -1.81
N SER A 61 -1.70 -9.44 -3.06
CA SER A 61 -1.01 -8.45 -3.89
C SER A 61 -1.01 -7.08 -3.24
N ARG A 62 -2.14 -6.65 -2.67
CA ARG A 62 -2.29 -5.34 -2.02
C ARG A 62 -1.32 -5.18 -0.85
N ALA A 63 -1.30 -6.14 0.09
CA ALA A 63 -0.39 -6.09 1.22
C ALA A 63 1.08 -6.21 0.78
N THR A 64 1.38 -7.11 -0.15
CA THR A 64 2.77 -7.35 -0.59
C THR A 64 3.35 -6.14 -1.29
N PHE A 65 2.64 -5.56 -2.28
CA PHE A 65 3.18 -4.41 -3.01
C PHE A 65 3.26 -3.15 -2.14
N LEU A 66 2.32 -2.97 -1.19
CA LEU A 66 2.45 -1.95 -0.16
C LEU A 66 3.76 -2.09 0.61
N TRP A 67 4.01 -3.29 1.16
CA TRP A 67 5.22 -3.54 1.93
C TRP A 67 6.49 -3.37 1.09
N TRP A 68 6.54 -3.95 -0.11
CA TRP A 68 7.68 -3.84 -1.01
C TRP A 68 7.99 -2.42 -1.47
N HIS A 69 6.98 -1.59 -1.67
CA HIS A 69 7.19 -0.22 -2.12
C HIS A 69 7.89 0.63 -1.06
N TYR A 70 7.43 0.53 0.19
CA TYR A 70 7.96 1.32 1.31
C TYR A 70 9.10 0.63 2.07
N VAL A 71 9.34 -0.66 1.83
CA VAL A 71 10.45 -1.44 2.39
C VAL A 71 11.19 -2.14 1.25
N PRO A 72 11.99 -1.40 0.45
CA PRO A 72 12.71 -1.94 -0.70
C PRO A 72 13.54 -3.19 -0.42
N GLU A 73 14.11 -3.30 0.79
CA GLU A 73 14.94 -4.43 1.21
C GLU A 73 14.14 -5.72 1.31
N ALA A 74 12.82 -5.63 1.57
CA ALA A 74 11.93 -6.78 1.62
C ALA A 74 11.62 -7.36 0.23
N ARG A 75 11.85 -6.58 -0.84
CA ARG A 75 11.66 -7.05 -2.21
C ARG A 75 12.52 -8.29 -2.45
N GLN A 76 11.95 -9.28 -3.14
CA GLN A 76 12.59 -10.56 -3.46
C GLN A 76 12.93 -11.46 -2.25
N GLN A 77 12.69 -11.04 -1.01
CA GLN A 77 12.92 -11.86 0.18
C GLN A 77 11.68 -12.65 0.58
N ALA A 78 10.53 -11.99 0.62
CA ALA A 78 9.27 -12.59 1.05
C ALA A 78 8.07 -11.97 0.33
N MET A 79 6.98 -12.72 0.28
CA MET A 79 5.67 -12.28 -0.18
C MET A 79 4.67 -12.46 0.96
N LEU A 80 3.71 -11.55 1.06
CA LEU A 80 2.64 -11.62 2.05
C LEU A 80 1.47 -12.39 1.46
N VAL A 81 0.99 -13.40 2.20
CA VAL A 81 -0.08 -14.30 1.77
C VAL A 81 -1.19 -14.36 2.81
N GLY A 82 -2.40 -14.69 2.36
CA GLY A 82 -3.61 -14.66 3.17
C GLY A 82 -4.10 -13.23 3.45
N ASN A 83 -5.17 -13.14 4.22
CA ASN A 83 -5.71 -11.84 4.62
C ASN A 83 -4.72 -11.10 5.51
N ALA A 84 -4.73 -9.77 5.43
CA ALA A 84 -3.88 -8.92 6.23
C ALA A 84 -4.69 -7.88 7.01
N VAL A 85 -4.07 -7.32 8.04
CA VAL A 85 -4.59 -6.21 8.84
C VAL A 85 -3.52 -5.14 8.92
N ILE A 86 -3.88 -3.89 8.62
CA ILE A 86 -3.01 -2.72 8.76
C ILE A 86 -3.48 -1.90 9.95
N VAL A 87 -2.61 -1.64 10.91
CA VAL A 87 -2.85 -0.74 12.06
C VAL A 87 -1.64 0.17 12.27
N GLY A 88 -1.74 1.15 13.16
CA GLY A 88 -0.60 1.99 13.51
C GLY A 88 0.48 1.21 14.26
N MET A 89 1.73 1.65 14.11
CA MET A 89 2.86 1.08 14.83
C MET A 89 2.60 1.03 16.34
N PRO A 90 3.16 0.03 17.04
CA PRO A 90 2.94 -0.11 18.47
C PRO A 90 3.46 1.11 19.26
N ASP A 91 2.75 1.46 20.33
CA ASP A 91 3.20 2.49 21.25
C ASP A 91 4.38 2.01 22.12
N LYS A 92 4.84 2.86 23.05
CA LYS A 92 5.94 2.53 23.96
C LYS A 92 5.69 1.32 24.87
N ASN A 93 4.45 0.87 25.01
CA ASN A 93 4.06 -0.29 25.81
C ASN A 93 3.96 -1.55 24.95
N GLY A 94 4.10 -1.44 23.63
CA GLY A 94 3.93 -2.53 22.68
C GLY A 94 2.50 -2.71 22.19
N ASP A 95 1.59 -1.81 22.54
CA ASP A 95 0.18 -1.89 22.13
C ASP A 95 0.00 -1.29 20.73
N SER A 96 -0.65 -2.02 19.81
CA SER A 96 -1.00 -1.49 18.48
C SER A 96 -1.83 -0.21 18.59
N THR A 97 -1.54 0.77 17.74
CA THR A 97 -2.25 2.05 17.71
C THR A 97 -3.20 2.14 16.52
N ASP A 98 -4.05 3.17 16.49
CA ASP A 98 -4.89 3.44 15.32
C ASP A 98 -4.01 3.67 14.08
N VAL A 99 -4.47 3.20 12.92
CA VAL A 99 -3.86 3.57 11.64
C VAL A 99 -3.74 5.11 11.54
N PRO A 100 -2.54 5.66 11.26
CA PRO A 100 -2.35 7.09 11.14
C PRO A 100 -3.29 7.68 10.08
N GLU A 101 -3.87 8.84 10.36
CA GLU A 101 -4.90 9.42 9.48
C GLU A 101 -4.40 9.69 8.06
N ALA A 102 -3.12 10.02 7.89
CA ALA A 102 -2.51 10.16 6.57
C ALA A 102 -2.52 8.83 5.80
N ALA A 103 -2.09 7.73 6.43
CA ALA A 103 -2.11 6.40 5.82
C ALA A 103 -3.56 5.92 5.56
N PHE A 104 -4.48 6.18 6.50
CA PHE A 104 -5.88 5.83 6.30
C PHE A 104 -6.49 6.52 5.09
N ARG A 105 -6.27 7.85 4.96
CA ARG A 105 -6.76 8.60 3.80
C ARG A 105 -6.15 8.09 2.50
N LEU A 106 -4.83 7.89 2.49
CA LEU A 106 -4.07 7.37 1.35
C LEU A 106 -4.58 6.02 0.85
N LEU A 107 -4.96 5.12 1.76
CA LEU A 107 -5.36 3.75 1.40
C LEU A 107 -6.86 3.58 1.18
N MET A 108 -7.71 4.44 1.78
CA MET A 108 -9.17 4.21 1.85
C MET A 108 -10.03 5.35 1.30
N GLN A 109 -9.52 6.59 1.21
CA GLN A 109 -10.39 7.77 0.96
C GLN A 109 -10.13 8.52 -0.34
N HIS A 110 -8.91 8.55 -0.87
CA HIS A 110 -8.69 9.30 -2.12
C HIS A 110 -9.24 8.52 -3.32
N ALA A 111 -9.87 9.28 -4.22
CA ALA A 111 -10.55 8.72 -5.39
C ALA A 111 -9.60 8.47 -6.57
N ARG A 112 -8.46 9.17 -6.62
CA ARG A 112 -7.50 9.10 -7.73
C ARG A 112 -6.07 9.31 -7.25
N TYR A 113 -5.12 8.70 -7.93
CA TYR A 113 -3.69 8.76 -7.64
C TYR A 113 -2.89 8.98 -8.92
N ALA A 114 -1.75 9.67 -8.82
CA ALA A 114 -0.76 9.72 -9.88
C ALA A 114 0.55 9.08 -9.41
N VAL A 115 1.25 8.46 -10.35
CA VAL A 115 2.61 7.95 -10.14
C VAL A 115 3.59 9.00 -10.65
N VAL A 116 4.53 9.41 -9.80
CA VAL A 116 5.63 10.30 -10.16
C VAL A 116 6.93 9.51 -10.03
N LEU A 117 7.74 9.55 -11.08
CA LEU A 117 9.05 8.91 -11.11
C LEU A 117 10.09 9.94 -10.67
N GLN A 118 10.93 9.57 -9.72
CA GLN A 118 12.17 10.27 -9.43
C GLN A 118 13.29 9.57 -10.19
N LEU A 119 13.96 10.29 -11.08
CA LEU A 119 15.06 9.78 -11.88
C LEU A 119 16.39 9.95 -11.13
N GLU A 120 17.42 9.18 -11.51
CA GLU A 120 18.76 9.27 -10.91
C GLU A 120 19.42 10.66 -11.03
N ASP A 121 19.02 11.45 -12.03
CA ASP A 121 19.50 12.82 -12.21
C ASP A 121 18.76 13.85 -11.33
N GLY A 122 17.83 13.39 -10.49
CA GLY A 122 17.00 14.20 -9.59
C GLY A 122 15.75 14.78 -10.26
N SER A 123 15.52 14.53 -11.55
CA SER A 123 14.32 15.00 -12.24
C SER A 123 13.08 14.24 -11.78
N LEU A 124 11.96 14.96 -11.67
CA LEU A 124 10.65 14.38 -11.44
C LEU A 124 9.86 14.26 -12.74
N LEU A 125 9.37 13.07 -13.03
CA LEU A 125 8.56 12.79 -14.21
C LEU A 125 7.20 12.21 -13.79
N GLY A 126 6.15 13.02 -13.89
CA GLY A 126 4.79 12.54 -13.70
C GLY A 126 4.36 11.58 -14.81
N MET A 127 3.79 10.45 -14.43
CA MET A 127 3.08 9.60 -15.37
C MET A 127 1.83 10.31 -15.91
N LYS A 128 1.49 10.03 -17.16
CA LYS A 128 0.36 10.64 -17.87
C LYS A 128 -0.96 9.89 -17.65
N HIS A 129 -1.01 9.07 -16.61
CA HIS A 129 -2.17 8.27 -16.25
C HIS A 129 -2.47 8.46 -14.77
N ALA A 130 -3.75 8.50 -14.43
CA ALA A 130 -4.22 8.53 -13.05
C ALA A 130 -4.98 7.24 -12.77
N TYR A 131 -4.79 6.70 -11.58
CA TYR A 131 -5.36 5.44 -11.12
C TYR A 131 -6.48 5.74 -10.14
N ASP A 132 -7.60 5.01 -10.20
CA ASP A 132 -8.72 5.21 -9.28
C ASP A 132 -8.51 4.47 -7.94
N ASP A 133 -7.46 3.65 -7.86
CA ASP A 133 -7.10 2.83 -6.70
C ASP A 133 -5.60 2.95 -6.38
N PHE A 134 -5.28 3.06 -5.09
CA PHE A 134 -3.89 3.22 -4.63
C PHE A 134 -3.05 1.98 -4.94
N PHE A 135 -3.63 0.78 -4.78
CA PHE A 135 -2.90 -0.46 -5.00
C PHE A 135 -2.69 -0.73 -6.49
N GLU A 136 -3.59 -0.28 -7.35
CA GLU A 136 -3.32 -0.23 -8.79
C GLU A 136 -2.12 0.68 -9.10
N ALA A 137 -2.09 1.89 -8.54
CA ALA A 137 -0.98 2.82 -8.74
C ALA A 137 0.36 2.24 -8.28
N ILE A 138 0.40 1.61 -7.10
CA ILE A 138 1.63 1.05 -6.52
C ILE A 138 2.12 -0.20 -7.28
N MET A 139 1.20 -1.01 -7.83
CA MET A 139 1.56 -2.14 -8.69
C MET A 139 2.21 -1.63 -9.99
N TRP A 140 1.64 -0.61 -10.61
CA TRP A 140 2.23 0.00 -11.81
C TRP A 140 3.57 0.66 -11.53
N ALA A 141 3.70 1.36 -10.41
CA ALA A 141 4.96 1.93 -9.97
C ALA A 141 6.04 0.84 -9.80
N SER A 142 5.69 -0.27 -9.17
CA SER A 142 6.59 -1.43 -9.00
C SER A 142 7.03 -2.04 -10.34
N VAL A 143 6.14 -2.10 -11.34
CA VAL A 143 6.49 -2.58 -12.69
C VAL A 143 7.46 -1.62 -13.38
N ILE A 144 7.33 -0.32 -13.17
CA ILE A 144 8.21 0.68 -13.78
C ILE A 144 9.60 0.63 -13.16
N GLU A 145 9.69 0.59 -11.83
CA GLU A 145 10.97 0.46 -11.11
C GLU A 145 11.76 -0.77 -11.58
N GLN A 146 11.09 -1.89 -11.87
CA GLN A 146 11.75 -3.11 -12.35
C GLN A 146 12.20 -3.05 -13.82
N ARG A 147 11.61 -2.16 -14.63
CA ARG A 147 11.84 -2.10 -16.08
C ARG A 147 12.75 -0.96 -16.51
N ARG A 148 12.96 0.02 -15.64
CA ARG A 148 13.69 1.24 -15.96
C ARG A 148 14.84 1.45 -14.99
N ASP A 149 16.05 1.30 -15.51
CA ASP A 149 17.28 1.48 -14.74
C ASP A 149 17.55 2.96 -14.41
N ASP A 150 16.84 3.91 -15.05
CA ASP A 150 16.99 5.35 -14.82
C ASP A 150 16.05 5.92 -13.74
N VAL A 151 15.23 5.06 -13.12
CA VAL A 151 14.30 5.41 -12.04
C VAL A 151 14.93 5.08 -10.69
N GLU A 152 15.19 6.09 -9.88
CA GLU A 152 15.71 5.95 -8.51
C GLU A 152 14.60 5.49 -7.55
N SER A 153 13.42 6.12 -7.64
CA SER A 153 12.27 5.79 -6.81
C SER A 153 10.96 6.23 -7.48
N THR A 154 9.85 5.75 -6.93
CA THR A 154 8.52 6.19 -7.33
C THR A 154 7.75 6.75 -6.16
N LEU A 155 6.93 7.77 -6.44
CA LEU A 155 6.06 8.42 -5.47
C LEU A 155 4.60 8.25 -5.95
N ILE A 156 3.74 7.78 -5.06
CA ILE A 156 2.29 7.76 -5.28
C ILE A 156 1.72 9.01 -4.61
N ILE A 157 1.09 9.88 -5.40
CA ILE A 157 0.53 11.14 -4.91
C ILE A 157 -0.99 11.10 -5.12
N ALA A 158 -1.74 11.43 -4.06
CA ALA A 158 -3.18 11.61 -4.18
C ALA A 158 -3.51 12.75 -5.14
N TRP A 159 -4.53 12.56 -5.98
CA TRP A 159 -4.84 13.49 -7.06
C TRP A 159 -5.13 14.92 -6.58
N ASP A 160 -5.80 15.05 -5.43
CA ASP A 160 -6.12 16.31 -4.77
C ASP A 160 -4.92 16.99 -4.10
N GLU A 161 -3.79 16.29 -3.98
CA GLU A 161 -2.52 16.83 -3.47
C GLU A 161 -1.55 17.22 -4.61
N LEU A 162 -1.80 16.82 -5.86
CA LEU A 162 -0.99 17.22 -7.01
C LEU A 162 -1.10 18.72 -7.30
N PRO A 163 -0.04 19.41 -7.75
CA PRO A 163 -0.15 20.76 -8.29
C PRO A 163 -1.14 20.82 -9.46
N SER A 164 -1.92 21.90 -9.59
CA SER A 164 -2.93 22.05 -10.65
C SER A 164 -2.35 21.89 -12.05
N GLU A 165 -1.16 22.46 -12.30
CA GLU A 165 -0.45 22.35 -13.58
C GLU A 165 -0.14 20.88 -13.95
N ALA A 166 0.16 20.04 -12.95
CA ALA A 166 0.42 18.62 -13.17
C ALA A 166 -0.87 17.86 -13.49
N ARG A 167 -2.00 18.21 -12.84
CA ARG A 167 -3.31 17.61 -13.13
C ARG A 167 -3.76 17.94 -14.55
N ASP A 168 -3.66 19.22 -14.95
CA ASP A 168 -4.06 19.69 -16.28
C ASP A 168 -3.27 18.98 -17.39
N ALA A 169 -1.97 18.76 -17.18
CA ALA A 169 -1.11 18.06 -18.13
C ALA A 169 -1.47 16.57 -18.29
N ILE A 170 -1.96 15.92 -17.25
CA ILE A 170 -2.44 14.53 -17.28
C ILE A 170 -3.81 14.46 -17.98
N GLU A 171 -4.73 15.36 -17.65
CA GLU A 171 -6.08 15.38 -18.23
C GLU A 171 -6.08 15.73 -19.73
N ALA A 172 -5.28 16.71 -20.15
CA ALA A 172 -5.18 17.12 -21.56
C ALA A 172 -4.70 16.01 -22.51
N LYS A 173 -4.10 14.92 -22.00
CA LYS A 173 -3.67 13.77 -22.81
C LYS A 173 -4.71 12.66 -22.86
N ARG A 174 -5.59 12.57 -21.87
CA ARG A 174 -6.72 11.62 -21.87
C ARG A 174 -7.73 11.95 -22.98
N GLU A 175 -7.86 13.22 -23.37
CA GLU A 175 -8.72 13.64 -24.49
C GLU A 175 -8.15 13.31 -25.88
N VAL A 176 -6.89 12.86 -25.97
CA VAL A 176 -6.18 12.64 -27.23
C VAL A 176 -6.04 11.15 -27.59
N GLU A 177 -6.26 10.24 -26.65
CA GLU A 177 -6.30 8.79 -26.91
C GLU A 177 -7.77 8.31 -27.06
N PRO A 178 -8.15 7.79 -28.25
CA PRO A 178 -9.52 7.33 -28.53
C PRO A 178 -9.88 5.99 -27.87
#